data_AF-A0A937ZVA2-F1
#
_entry.id   AF-A0A937ZVA2-F1
#
_cell.length_a   1.000
_cell.length_b   1.000
_cell.length_c   1.000
_cell.angle_alpha   90.00
_cell.angle_beta   90.00
_cell.angle_gamma   90.00
#
_symmetry.space_group_name_H-M   'P 1'
#
loop_
_entity.id
_entity.type
_entity.pdbx_description
1 polymer ?
#
loop_
_entity_poly.entity_id
_entity_poly.type
_entity_poly.pdbx_seq_one_letter_code
_entity_poly.pdbx_strand_id
1 'polypeptide(L)'
;MTTGWTKSDWRSRPRVQMPDYPDAAALAAVEAQLAKYPPLVFAGEARRLKRALGDVAEGRAFLLQGGDCAESFAEFSADNIRDTFRVMLQMAVVLTWGAKLPVVKVGRMAGQFAKPRSALTEVIGGVELPSYRGDIINGFDFTPEARVPDPARMLQAYTQAAASLNLLRAFSTG
;
A
#
# COMPACT_ATOMS: atom_id res chain seq x y z
N MET A 1 12.12 -32.25 -7.79
CA MET A 1 12.25 -30.89 -8.36
C MET A 1 11.12 -30.05 -7.78
N THR A 2 11.42 -29.01 -7.01
CA THR A 2 10.40 -28.04 -6.61
C THR A 2 9.86 -27.38 -7.88
N THR A 3 8.58 -27.57 -8.19
CA THR A 3 7.87 -26.74 -9.16
C THR A 3 8.09 -25.28 -8.75
N GLY A 4 8.78 -24.51 -9.59
CA GLY A 4 9.11 -23.12 -9.29
C GLY A 4 7.84 -22.29 -9.12
N TRP A 5 7.86 -21.35 -8.17
CA TRP A 5 6.73 -20.47 -7.93
C TRP A 5 6.48 -19.53 -9.13
N THR A 6 5.21 -19.36 -9.52
CA THR A 6 4.78 -18.38 -10.53
C THR A 6 3.87 -17.31 -9.91
N LYS A 7 3.76 -16.15 -10.59
CA LYS A 7 2.94 -15.01 -10.12
C LYS A 7 1.46 -15.33 -9.94
N SER A 8 0.95 -16.39 -10.56
CA SER A 8 -0.46 -16.80 -10.48
C SER A 8 -0.73 -17.88 -9.43
N ASP A 9 0.30 -18.51 -8.85
CA ASP A 9 0.13 -19.67 -7.96
C ASP A 9 -0.70 -19.35 -6.71
N TRP A 10 -0.72 -18.08 -6.27
CA TRP A 10 -1.54 -17.66 -5.12
C TRP A 10 -3.05 -17.79 -5.40
N ARG A 11 -3.48 -17.75 -6.66
CA ARG A 11 -4.90 -17.84 -7.04
C ARG A 11 -5.51 -19.22 -6.76
N SER A 12 -4.69 -20.27 -6.63
CA SER A 12 -5.15 -21.62 -6.28
C SER A 12 -5.08 -21.92 -4.78
N ARG A 13 -4.63 -20.98 -3.96
CA ARG A 13 -4.53 -21.13 -2.50
C ARG A 13 -5.76 -20.53 -1.80
N PRO A 14 -6.11 -21.02 -0.59
CA PRO A 14 -7.09 -20.36 0.25
C PRO A 14 -6.70 -18.90 0.47
N ARG A 15 -7.65 -17.99 0.28
CA ARG A 15 -7.45 -16.54 0.40
C ARG A 15 -8.63 -15.92 1.13
N VAL A 16 -8.32 -14.97 2.00
CA VAL A 16 -9.29 -14.22 2.80
C VAL A 16 -9.19 -12.74 2.43
N GLN A 17 -10.24 -11.96 2.70
CA GLN A 17 -10.30 -10.51 2.48
C GLN A 17 -10.31 -10.04 1.01
N MET A 18 -10.37 -10.95 0.05
CA MET A 18 -10.52 -10.58 -1.36
C MET A 18 -11.90 -9.95 -1.62
N PRO A 19 -11.97 -8.91 -2.45
CA PRO A 19 -13.24 -8.43 -2.97
C PRO A 19 -13.84 -9.42 -3.98
N ASP A 20 -15.16 -9.39 -4.09
CA ASP A 20 -15.90 -10.04 -5.18
C ASP A 20 -16.26 -8.97 -6.22
N TYR A 21 -15.45 -8.86 -7.28
CA TYR A 21 -15.71 -7.96 -8.39
C TYR A 21 -16.85 -8.52 -9.27
N PRO A 22 -17.89 -7.71 -9.60
CA PRO A 22 -19.05 -8.20 -10.35
C PRO A 22 -18.75 -8.51 -11.82
N ASP A 23 -17.77 -7.82 -12.41
CA ASP A 23 -17.33 -8.01 -13.80
C ASP A 23 -15.90 -8.54 -13.85
N ALA A 24 -15.78 -9.85 -14.13
CA ALA A 24 -14.49 -10.52 -14.26
C ALA A 24 -13.71 -10.09 -15.51
N ALA A 25 -14.38 -9.68 -16.59
CA ALA A 25 -13.72 -9.21 -17.81
C ALA A 25 -13.12 -7.81 -17.59
N ALA A 26 -13.84 -6.92 -16.91
CA ALA A 26 -13.32 -5.62 -16.50
C ALA A 26 -12.11 -5.77 -15.56
N LEU A 27 -12.18 -6.68 -14.58
CA LEU A 27 -11.04 -6.99 -13.71
C LEU A 27 -9.82 -7.46 -14.51
N ALA A 28 -10.01 -8.43 -15.41
CA ALA A 28 -8.93 -8.95 -16.24
C ALA A 28 -8.30 -7.88 -17.15
N ALA A 29 -9.11 -6.97 -17.69
CA ALA A 29 -8.63 -5.84 -18.50
C ALA A 29 -7.74 -4.90 -17.68
N VAL A 30 -8.16 -4.55 -16.45
CA VAL A 30 -7.35 -3.71 -15.55
C VAL A 30 -6.05 -4.41 -15.14
N GLU A 31 -6.10 -5.70 -14.77
CA GLU A 31 -4.90 -6.47 -14.44
C GLU A 31 -3.90 -6.49 -15.61
N ALA A 32 -4.40 -6.70 -16.85
CA ALA A 32 -3.57 -6.69 -18.06
C ALA A 32 -2.96 -5.32 -18.36
N GLN A 33 -3.66 -4.23 -18.02
CA GLN A 33 -3.15 -2.87 -18.15
C GLN A 33 -2.07 -2.57 -17.11
N LEU A 34 -2.31 -2.87 -15.83
CA LEU A 34 -1.33 -2.70 -14.75
C LEU A 34 -0.04 -3.51 -15.00
N ALA A 35 -0.17 -4.71 -15.58
CA ALA A 35 0.99 -5.54 -15.90
C ALA A 35 1.97 -4.89 -16.91
N LYS A 36 1.51 -3.90 -17.68
CA LYS A 36 2.33 -3.14 -18.64
C LYS A 36 2.91 -1.85 -18.06
N TYR A 37 2.45 -1.43 -16.89
CA TYR A 37 2.91 -0.20 -16.27
C TYR A 37 4.32 -0.35 -15.66
N PRO A 38 5.12 0.73 -15.62
CA PRO A 38 6.38 0.72 -14.92
C PRO A 38 6.23 0.28 -13.45
N PRO A 39 7.19 -0.46 -12.89
CA PRO A 39 7.16 -0.78 -11.46
C PRO A 39 7.45 0.48 -10.63
N LEU A 40 6.86 0.54 -9.43
CA LEU A 40 7.10 1.64 -8.48
C LEU A 40 8.54 1.63 -7.92
N VAL A 41 9.14 0.44 -7.80
CA VAL A 41 10.49 0.26 -7.26
C VAL A 41 11.34 -0.61 -8.16
N PHE A 42 12.65 -0.34 -8.19
CA PHE A 42 13.61 -1.15 -8.92
C PHE A 42 14.10 -2.32 -8.05
N ALA A 43 14.39 -3.47 -8.67
CA ALA A 43 14.82 -4.67 -7.96
C ALA A 43 16.11 -4.47 -7.12
N GLY A 44 16.99 -3.57 -7.56
CA GLY A 44 18.18 -3.18 -6.80
C GLY A 44 17.85 -2.48 -5.47
N GLU A 45 16.75 -1.74 -5.41
CA GLU A 45 16.29 -1.05 -4.18
C GLU A 45 15.79 -2.06 -3.16
N ALA A 46 14.98 -3.04 -3.60
CA ALA A 46 14.53 -4.13 -2.75
C ALA A 46 15.71 -4.96 -2.20
N ARG A 47 16.74 -5.20 -3.01
CA ARG A 47 17.98 -5.88 -2.55
C ARG A 47 18.77 -5.03 -1.54
N ARG A 48 18.80 -3.70 -1.70
CA ARG A 48 19.41 -2.79 -0.71
C ARG A 48 18.64 -2.83 0.61
N LEU A 49 17.32 -2.72 0.56
CA LEU A 49 16.46 -2.82 1.75
C LEU A 49 16.65 -4.17 2.45
N LYS A 50 16.69 -5.28 1.71
CA LYS A 50 16.94 -6.61 2.29
C LYS A 50 18.26 -6.69 3.07
N ARG A 51 19.33 -6.08 2.56
CA ARG A 51 20.61 -6.02 3.28
C ARG A 51 20.50 -5.18 4.56
N ALA A 52 19.89 -4.01 4.47
CA ALA A 52 19.67 -3.14 5.63
C ALA A 52 18.80 -3.82 6.71
N LEU A 53 17.77 -4.58 6.30
CA LEU A 53 16.97 -5.39 7.23
C LEU A 53 17.77 -6.57 7.83
N GLY A 54 18.76 -7.08 7.12
CA GLY A 54 19.73 -8.03 7.68
C GLY A 54 20.56 -7.41 8.81
N ASP A 55 21.02 -6.17 8.62
CA ASP A 55 21.70 -5.41 9.69
C ASP A 55 20.78 -5.22 10.91
N VAL A 56 19.49 -4.94 10.70
CA VAL A 56 18.50 -4.85 11.78
C VAL A 56 18.34 -6.18 12.52
N ALA A 57 18.21 -7.28 11.79
CA ALA A 57 18.04 -8.61 12.37
C ALA A 57 19.26 -9.05 13.22
N GLU A 58 20.45 -8.59 12.87
CA GLU A 58 21.69 -8.83 13.62
C GLU A 58 21.94 -7.81 14.76
N GLY A 59 20.99 -6.90 15.02
CA GLY A 59 21.13 -5.88 16.06
C GLY A 59 22.12 -4.77 15.72
N ARG A 60 22.51 -4.62 14.44
CA ARG A 60 23.44 -3.60 13.93
C ARG A 60 22.73 -2.35 13.40
N ALA A 61 21.40 -2.34 13.36
CA ALA A 61 20.56 -1.22 12.97
C ALA A 61 19.18 -1.31 13.66
N PHE A 62 18.40 -0.23 13.59
CA PHE A 62 17.02 -0.17 14.09
C PHE A 62 16.03 0.09 12.94
N LEU A 63 14.86 -0.56 12.96
CA LEU A 63 13.81 -0.33 11.95
C LEU A 63 12.77 0.68 12.48
N LEU A 64 12.59 1.78 11.75
CA LEU A 64 11.46 2.69 11.91
C LEU A 64 10.52 2.51 10.73
N GLN A 65 9.32 1.98 11.01
CA GLN A 65 8.24 1.87 10.03
C GLN A 65 7.00 2.64 10.50
N GLY A 66 6.48 3.54 9.66
CA GLY A 66 5.37 4.42 10.03
C GLY A 66 4.74 5.12 8.83
N GLY A 67 3.56 5.71 9.03
CA GLY A 67 2.75 6.35 8.00
C GLY A 67 1.26 6.04 8.21
N ASP A 68 0.47 6.19 7.16
CA ASP A 68 -0.99 6.13 7.27
C ASP A 68 -1.52 4.73 7.58
N CYS A 69 -2.69 4.70 8.22
CA CYS A 69 -3.43 3.46 8.47
C CYS A 69 -3.93 2.88 7.13
N ALA A 70 -4.63 3.70 6.35
CA ALA A 70 -4.71 3.55 4.90
C ALA A 70 -4.80 4.91 4.22
N GLU A 71 -4.10 5.03 3.11
CA GLU A 71 -4.14 6.18 2.22
C GLU A 71 -5.54 6.29 1.60
N SER A 72 -6.03 7.52 1.43
CA SER A 72 -7.27 7.82 0.73
C SER A 72 -7.01 8.68 -0.50
N PHE A 73 -7.78 8.44 -1.55
CA PHE A 73 -7.75 9.21 -2.78
C PHE A 73 -8.15 10.67 -2.56
N ALA A 74 -9.03 10.95 -1.58
CA ALA A 74 -9.49 12.29 -1.25
C ALA A 74 -8.43 13.10 -0.49
N GLU A 75 -7.56 12.44 0.26
CA GLU A 75 -6.51 13.07 1.08
C GLU A 75 -5.15 13.14 0.36
N PHE A 76 -5.14 12.89 -0.95
CA PHE A 76 -3.94 12.91 -1.78
C PHE A 76 -3.46 14.36 -1.99
N SER A 77 -2.55 14.82 -1.13
CA SER A 77 -1.94 16.14 -1.22
C SER A 77 -0.42 16.09 -0.98
N ALA A 78 0.31 16.99 -1.62
CA ALA A 78 1.75 17.12 -1.43
C ALA A 78 2.13 17.51 0.01
N ASP A 79 1.29 18.32 0.67
CA ASP A 79 1.48 18.74 2.05
C ASP A 79 1.38 17.56 3.01
N ASN A 80 0.38 16.69 2.87
CA ASN A 80 0.23 15.49 3.70
C ASN A 80 1.44 14.56 3.55
N ILE A 81 1.89 14.32 2.31
CA ILE A 81 3.07 13.48 2.03
C ILE A 81 4.32 14.08 2.67
N ARG A 82 4.53 15.40 2.51
CA ARG A 82 5.67 16.13 3.09
C ARG A 82 5.65 16.04 4.61
N ASP A 83 4.51 16.28 5.24
CA ASP A 83 4.42 16.40 6.68
C ASP A 83 4.58 15.04 7.37
N THR A 84 3.99 13.97 6.80
CA THR A 84 4.27 12.58 7.23
C THR A 84 5.74 12.23 7.06
N PHE A 85 6.37 12.60 5.93
CA PHE A 85 7.80 12.38 5.71
C PHE A 85 8.67 13.13 6.73
N ARG A 86 8.33 14.38 7.06
CA ARG A 86 9.03 15.20 8.08
C ARG A 86 8.97 14.55 9.46
N VAL A 87 7.80 14.09 9.88
CA VAL A 87 7.64 13.39 11.17
C VAL A 87 8.50 12.13 11.21
N MET A 88 8.50 11.33 10.14
CA MET A 88 9.36 10.14 10.03
C MET A 88 10.84 10.48 10.15
N LEU A 89 11.31 11.58 9.53
CA LEU A 89 12.70 12.02 9.65
C LEU A 89 13.04 12.52 11.06
N GLN A 90 12.16 13.29 11.70
CA GLN A 90 12.36 13.76 13.07
C GLN A 90 12.50 12.58 14.05
N MET A 91 11.61 11.59 13.96
CA MET A 91 11.70 10.37 14.75
C MET A 91 13.01 9.61 14.50
N ALA A 92 13.42 9.49 13.23
CA ALA A 92 14.64 8.78 12.87
C ALA A 92 15.89 9.45 13.48
N VAL A 93 15.96 10.78 13.53
CA VAL A 93 17.08 11.52 14.16
C VAL A 93 17.14 11.21 15.66
N VAL A 94 16.01 11.29 16.37
CA VAL A 94 15.93 10.98 17.80
C VAL A 94 16.33 9.53 18.08
N LEU A 95 15.82 8.57 17.30
CA LEU A 95 16.13 7.15 17.45
C LEU A 95 17.60 6.84 17.14
N THR A 96 18.20 7.49 16.15
CA THR A 96 19.62 7.30 15.82
C THR A 96 20.49 7.71 17.00
N TRP A 97 20.17 8.84 17.63
CA TRP A 97 20.91 9.31 18.81
C TRP A 97 20.69 8.41 20.03
N GLY A 98 19.43 8.04 20.33
CA GLY A 98 19.09 7.24 21.51
C GLY A 98 19.58 5.79 21.42
N ALA A 99 19.44 5.14 20.27
CA ALA A 99 19.86 3.77 20.06
C ALA A 99 21.37 3.63 19.76
N LYS A 100 22.03 4.73 19.35
CA LYS A 100 23.42 4.74 18.84
C LYS A 100 23.63 3.75 17.68
N LEU A 101 22.57 3.50 16.92
CA LEU A 101 22.55 2.59 15.78
C LEU A 101 21.97 3.33 14.56
N PRO A 102 22.37 2.95 13.33
CA PRO A 102 21.71 3.39 12.12
C PRO A 102 20.22 3.06 12.14
N VAL A 103 19.38 3.98 11.67
CA VAL A 103 17.93 3.75 11.53
C VAL A 103 17.54 3.52 10.07
N VAL A 104 16.96 2.35 9.79
CA VAL A 104 16.32 2.01 8.50
C VAL A 104 14.90 2.54 8.52
N LYS A 105 14.57 3.40 7.55
CA LYS A 105 13.28 4.11 7.46
C LYS A 105 12.38 3.46 6.40
N VAL A 106 11.16 3.07 6.76
CA VAL A 106 10.17 2.48 5.85
C VAL A 106 8.83 3.19 6.01
N GLY A 107 8.33 3.80 4.93
CA GLY A 107 7.03 4.47 4.93
C GLY A 107 5.87 3.50 4.67
N ARG A 108 4.77 3.66 5.40
CA ARG A 108 3.44 3.16 5.02
C ARG A 108 2.78 4.20 4.11
N MET A 109 3.28 4.29 2.88
CA MET A 109 2.93 5.31 1.90
C MET A 109 3.08 4.72 0.49
N ALA A 110 2.45 5.33 -0.51
CA ALA A 110 2.52 4.94 -1.91
C ALA A 110 2.02 3.50 -2.19
N GLY A 111 0.92 3.09 -1.55
CA GLY A 111 0.26 1.81 -1.86
C GLY A 111 -0.60 1.21 -0.75
N GLN A 112 -0.69 1.85 0.41
CA GLN A 112 -1.43 1.38 1.59
C GLN A 112 -2.93 1.72 1.46
N PHE A 113 -3.56 1.36 0.33
CA PHE A 113 -4.96 1.71 0.05
C PHE A 113 -5.97 0.65 0.48
N ALA A 114 -5.57 -0.62 0.61
CA ALA A 114 -6.47 -1.71 0.99
C ALA A 114 -6.61 -1.83 2.52
N LYS A 115 -7.81 -2.18 2.99
CA LYS A 115 -8.14 -2.37 4.41
C LYS A 115 -8.85 -3.72 4.63
N PRO A 116 -8.31 -4.63 5.47
CA PRO A 116 -9.03 -5.83 5.86
C PRO A 116 -10.24 -5.47 6.73
N ARG A 117 -11.29 -6.30 6.68
CA ARG A 117 -12.53 -6.09 7.44
C ARG A 117 -12.94 -7.37 8.17
N SER A 118 -13.41 -7.22 9.40
CA SER A 118 -13.90 -8.33 10.21
C SER A 118 -15.22 -8.90 9.69
N ALA A 119 -16.05 -8.07 9.05
CA ALA A 119 -17.32 -8.45 8.44
C ALA A 119 -17.32 -8.12 6.94
N LEU A 120 -18.07 -8.90 6.15
CA LEU A 120 -18.22 -8.66 4.71
C LEU A 120 -19.13 -7.45 4.44
N THR A 121 -20.10 -7.23 5.30
CA THR A 121 -21.12 -6.18 5.21
C THR A 121 -21.08 -5.26 6.42
N GLU A 122 -21.77 -4.13 6.32
CA GLU A 122 -21.94 -3.11 7.35
C GLU A 122 -23.41 -2.67 7.33
N VAL A 123 -24.02 -2.52 8.50
CA VAL A 123 -25.42 -2.12 8.65
C VAL A 123 -25.47 -0.74 9.28
N ILE A 124 -26.06 0.23 8.57
CA ILE A 124 -26.29 1.59 9.08
C ILE A 124 -27.75 1.95 8.81
N GLY A 125 -28.47 2.38 9.85
CA GLY A 125 -29.87 2.79 9.71
C GLY A 125 -30.81 1.67 9.20
N GLY A 126 -30.47 0.40 9.44
CA GLY A 126 -31.24 -0.76 8.98
C GLY A 126 -30.96 -1.20 7.54
N VAL A 127 -30.09 -0.49 6.81
CA VAL A 127 -29.63 -0.88 5.46
C VAL A 127 -28.31 -1.63 5.59
N GLU A 128 -28.20 -2.79 4.95
CA GLU A 128 -26.98 -3.60 4.89
C GLU A 128 -26.29 -3.42 3.54
N LEU A 129 -25.02 -3.01 3.54
CA LEU A 129 -24.19 -2.85 2.35
C LEU A 129 -22.83 -3.53 2.51
N PRO A 130 -22.09 -3.82 1.42
CA PRO A 130 -20.72 -4.28 1.52
C PRO A 130 -19.86 -3.31 2.35
N SER A 131 -18.98 -3.87 3.18
CA SER A 131 -18.02 -3.09 3.95
C SER A 131 -17.07 -2.32 3.01
N TYR A 132 -16.75 -1.08 3.34
CA TYR A 132 -15.64 -0.36 2.73
C TYR A 132 -14.31 -1.11 2.99
N ARG A 133 -13.58 -1.42 1.92
CA ARG A 133 -12.33 -2.22 1.95
C ARG A 133 -11.09 -1.41 1.54
N GLY A 134 -11.21 -0.08 1.56
CA GLY A 134 -10.14 0.80 1.12
C GLY A 134 -10.34 1.27 -0.32
N ASP A 135 -9.77 2.44 -0.64
CA ASP A 135 -10.08 3.16 -1.88
C ASP A 135 -9.68 2.43 -3.16
N ILE A 136 -8.74 1.49 -3.07
CA ILE A 136 -8.34 0.60 -4.17
C ILE A 136 -9.42 -0.44 -4.53
N ILE A 137 -10.39 -0.67 -3.64
CA ILE A 137 -11.47 -1.65 -3.82
C ILE A 137 -12.79 -0.97 -4.13
N ASN A 138 -13.29 -0.13 -3.21
CA ASN A 138 -14.60 0.51 -3.30
C ASN A 138 -14.58 1.90 -2.63
N GLY A 139 -15.68 2.65 -2.75
CA GLY A 139 -15.83 3.99 -2.19
C GLY A 139 -16.17 3.98 -0.70
N PHE A 140 -15.79 5.06 -0.01
CA PHE A 140 -16.03 5.25 1.42
C PHE A 140 -17.52 5.44 1.76
N ASP A 141 -18.22 6.21 0.92
CA ASP A 141 -19.62 6.58 1.12
C ASP A 141 -20.53 5.36 1.33
N PHE A 142 -21.51 5.48 2.23
CA PHE A 142 -22.46 4.42 2.53
C PHE A 142 -23.63 4.45 1.54
N THR A 143 -23.33 4.22 0.26
CA THR A 143 -24.35 4.06 -0.80
C THR A 143 -24.16 2.74 -1.54
N PRO A 144 -25.23 2.14 -2.10
CA PRO A 144 -25.11 0.90 -2.86
C PRO A 144 -24.06 0.98 -3.95
N GLU A 145 -24.00 2.08 -4.70
CA GLU A 145 -23.10 2.29 -5.83
C GLU A 145 -21.65 2.42 -5.37
N ALA A 146 -21.40 3.19 -4.31
CA ALA A 146 -20.05 3.40 -3.80
C ALA A 146 -19.45 2.10 -3.23
N ARG A 147 -20.28 1.22 -2.67
CA ARG A 147 -19.81 -0.01 -2.01
C ARG A 147 -19.54 -1.16 -2.98
N VAL A 148 -19.95 -1.07 -4.25
CA VAL A 148 -19.58 -2.07 -5.28
C VAL A 148 -18.06 -2.01 -5.53
N PRO A 149 -17.35 -3.15 -5.46
CA PRO A 149 -15.94 -3.21 -5.87
C PRO A 149 -15.76 -2.80 -7.34
N ASP A 150 -14.87 -1.84 -7.58
CA ASP A 150 -14.56 -1.32 -8.91
C ASP A 150 -13.08 -1.55 -9.25
N PRO A 151 -12.76 -2.38 -10.27
CA PRO A 151 -11.37 -2.68 -10.60
C PRO A 151 -10.61 -1.45 -11.12
N ALA A 152 -11.28 -0.45 -11.70
CA ALA A 152 -10.62 0.76 -12.22
C ALA A 152 -9.90 1.55 -11.11
N ARG A 153 -10.35 1.42 -9.86
CA ARG A 153 -9.68 1.99 -8.67
C ARG A 153 -8.25 1.51 -8.49
N MET A 154 -7.88 0.34 -9.00
CA MET A 154 -6.48 -0.13 -8.98
C MET A 154 -5.56 0.73 -9.87
N LEU A 155 -6.07 1.23 -11.00
CA LEU A 155 -5.31 2.14 -11.87
C LEU A 155 -5.12 3.51 -11.23
N GLN A 156 -6.16 3.99 -10.53
CA GLN A 156 -6.09 5.24 -9.76
C GLN A 156 -5.09 5.11 -8.60
N ALA A 157 -5.16 4.01 -7.84
CA ALA A 157 -4.22 3.71 -6.76
C ALA A 157 -2.78 3.65 -7.26
N TYR A 158 -2.53 3.03 -8.42
CA TYR A 158 -1.21 3.02 -9.05
C TYR A 158 -0.71 4.44 -9.36
N THR A 159 -1.55 5.28 -9.96
CA THR A 159 -1.17 6.65 -10.33
C THR A 159 -0.83 7.48 -9.09
N GLN A 160 -1.63 7.39 -8.03
CA GLN A 160 -1.35 8.09 -6.77
C GLN A 160 -0.10 7.54 -6.07
N ALA A 161 0.10 6.22 -6.09
CA ALA A 161 1.32 5.61 -5.55
C ALA A 161 2.57 6.09 -6.29
N ALA A 162 2.53 6.12 -7.63
CA ALA A 162 3.63 6.60 -8.45
C ALA A 162 3.97 8.07 -8.18
N ALA A 163 2.94 8.94 -8.10
CA ALA A 163 3.11 10.35 -7.80
C ALA A 163 3.64 10.58 -6.36
N SER A 164 3.10 9.86 -5.38
CA SER A 164 3.56 9.92 -3.98
C SER A 164 5.02 9.50 -3.85
N LEU A 165 5.40 8.39 -4.47
CA LEU A 165 6.75 7.88 -4.42
C LEU A 165 7.73 8.79 -5.16
N ASN A 166 7.32 9.39 -6.28
CA ASN A 166 8.13 10.38 -6.98
C ASN A 166 8.46 11.59 -6.08
N LEU A 167 7.44 12.12 -5.38
CA LEU A 167 7.62 13.25 -4.47
C LEU A 167 8.51 12.88 -3.26
N LEU A 168 8.30 11.70 -2.68
CA LEU A 168 9.14 11.18 -1.58
C LEU A 168 10.60 11.02 -2.01
N ARG A 169 10.85 10.53 -3.23
CA ARG A 169 12.20 10.43 -3.79
C ARG A 169 12.82 11.81 -3.91
N ALA A 170 12.10 12.79 -4.45
CA ALA A 170 12.58 14.17 -4.56
C ALA A 170 12.97 14.76 -3.20
N PHE A 171 12.15 14.60 -2.16
CA PHE A 171 12.48 15.06 -0.80
C PHE A 171 13.64 14.32 -0.13
N SER A 172 13.93 13.08 -0.55
CA SER A 172 15.00 12.28 0.04
C SER A 172 16.39 12.54 -0.56
N THR A 173 16.45 13.08 -1.79
CA THR A 173 17.70 13.26 -2.55
C THR A 173 17.99 14.71 -2.94
N GLY A 174 16.98 15.58 -2.96
CA GLY A 174 17.12 17.02 -3.19
C GLY A 174 17.26 17.78 -1.89
#